data_AF-A0A8T4ER07-F1
#
_entry.id   AF-A0A8T4ER07-F1
#
_cell.length_a   1.000
_cell.length_b   1.000
_cell.length_c   1.000
_cell.angle_alpha   90.00
_cell.angle_beta   90.00
_cell.angle_gamma   90.00
#
_symmetry.space_group_name_H-M   'P 1'
#
loop_
_entity.id
_entity.type
_entity.pdbx_description
1 polymer ?
#
loop_
_entity_poly.entity_id
_entity_poly.type
_entity_poly.pdbx_seq_one_letter_code
_entity_poly.pdbx_strand_id
1 'polypeptide(L)'
;MSTKILPESDVTPKLSHGDGDHERFAHYADRNKITESMVSGTPIRALCGKVWVPSRDPKKYPVCPECKEIYEGLPKGEPAKPGKKE
;
A
#
# COMPACT_ATOMS: atom_id res chain seq x y z
N MET A 1 -41.62 30.04 17.84
CA MET A 1 -40.40 29.27 18.15
C MET A 1 -40.45 27.98 17.34
N SER A 2 -39.89 27.96 16.14
CA SER A 2 -39.99 26.82 15.24
C SER A 2 -38.63 26.55 14.62
N THR A 3 -37.74 25.94 15.40
CA THR A 3 -36.58 25.26 14.82
C THR A 3 -37.08 23.91 14.32
N LYS A 4 -37.35 23.81 13.01
CA LYS A 4 -37.52 22.52 12.35
C LYS A 4 -36.14 22.09 11.89
N ILE A 5 -35.57 21.20 12.67
CA ILE A 5 -34.30 20.51 12.43
C ILE A 5 -34.44 19.75 11.11
N LEU A 6 -33.63 20.09 10.10
CA LEU A 6 -33.45 19.24 8.93
C LEU A 6 -32.68 17.99 9.37
N PRO A 7 -33.11 16.76 8.99
CA PRO A 7 -32.34 15.57 9.28
C PRO A 7 -30.98 15.66 8.60
N GLU A 8 -29.97 15.40 9.42
CA GLU A 8 -28.55 15.48 9.11
C GLU A 8 -28.25 14.74 7.81
N SER A 9 -27.51 15.43 6.95
CA SER A 9 -26.86 14.87 5.77
C SER A 9 -26.30 13.50 6.10
N ASP A 10 -26.93 12.48 5.50
CA ASP A 10 -26.43 11.12 5.42
C ASP A 10 -25.11 11.19 4.64
N VAL A 11 -24.02 11.52 5.33
CA VAL A 11 -22.67 11.34 4.85
C VAL A 11 -22.38 9.86 5.00
N THR A 12 -23.13 9.01 4.29
CA THR A 12 -22.60 7.70 3.93
C THR A 12 -21.38 8.03 3.07
N PRO A 13 -20.14 7.74 3.52
CA PRO A 13 -19.02 7.87 2.63
C PRO A 13 -19.34 6.96 1.45
N LYS A 14 -19.54 7.57 0.29
CA LYS A 14 -19.67 6.87 -0.99
C LYS A 14 -18.36 6.13 -1.18
N LEU A 15 -18.26 4.91 -0.65
CA LEU A 15 -17.24 3.92 -0.96
C LEU A 15 -17.47 3.43 -2.40
N SER A 16 -17.72 4.34 -3.34
CA SER A 16 -17.43 4.10 -4.74
C SER A 16 -15.90 4.13 -4.85
N HIS A 17 -15.25 3.05 -4.41
CA HIS A 17 -13.98 2.62 -4.99
C HIS A 17 -14.30 2.09 -6.40
N GLY A 18 -14.86 2.97 -7.23
CA GLY A 18 -15.11 2.77 -8.65
C GLY A 18 -13.85 3.09 -9.43
N ASP A 19 -12.71 2.60 -8.98
CA ASP A 19 -11.44 2.76 -9.66
C ASP A 19 -10.62 1.49 -9.47
N GLY A 20 -11.15 0.41 -10.04
CA GLY A 20 -10.61 -0.93 -9.97
C GLY A 20 -9.29 -1.11 -10.73
N ASP A 21 -8.43 -0.11 -10.80
CA ASP A 21 -7.11 -0.22 -11.42
C ASP A 21 -5.98 0.38 -10.56
N HIS A 22 -6.24 1.43 -9.78
CA HIS A 22 -5.25 2.02 -8.88
C HIS A 22 -5.02 1.25 -7.56
N GLU A 23 -5.81 0.22 -7.28
CA GLU A 23 -5.63 -0.74 -6.17
C GLU A 23 -5.00 -2.08 -6.61
N ARG A 24 -4.70 -2.24 -7.91
CA ARG A 24 -4.20 -3.50 -8.49
C ARG A 24 -2.71 -3.55 -8.73
N PHE A 25 -1.97 -2.52 -8.32
CA PHE A 25 -0.52 -2.51 -8.45
C PHE A 25 0.16 -2.82 -7.12
N ALA A 26 1.12 -3.75 -7.16
CA ALA A 26 2.00 -4.00 -6.03
C ALA A 26 3.03 -2.87 -5.94
N HIS A 27 3.14 -2.25 -4.77
CA HIS A 27 4.11 -1.21 -4.50
C HIS A 27 5.27 -1.78 -3.67
N TYR A 28 6.50 -1.35 -3.97
CA TYR A 28 7.66 -1.68 -3.16
C TYR A 28 7.78 -0.70 -1.98
N ALA A 29 8.13 -1.24 -0.83
CA ALA A 29 8.59 -0.54 0.36
C ALA A 29 9.55 -1.46 1.12
N ASP A 30 9.98 -1.02 2.30
CA ASP A 30 10.84 -1.81 3.17
C ASP A 30 10.18 -3.17 3.47
N ARG A 31 10.92 -4.25 3.17
CA ARG A 31 10.40 -5.62 3.27
C ARG A 31 9.91 -5.95 4.69
N ASN A 32 10.62 -5.48 5.72
CA ASN A 32 10.23 -5.71 7.11
C ASN A 32 8.92 -4.96 7.43
N LYS A 33 8.84 -3.72 6.95
CA LYS A 33 7.68 -2.85 7.20
C LYS A 33 6.42 -3.32 6.48
N ILE A 34 6.55 -3.90 5.27
CA ILE A 34 5.43 -4.53 4.56
C ILE A 34 4.88 -5.71 5.38
N THR A 35 5.75 -6.61 5.84
CA THR A 35 5.34 -7.78 6.62
C THR A 35 4.68 -7.38 7.94
N GLU A 36 5.27 -6.44 8.68
CA GLU A 36 4.69 -5.93 9.93
C GLU A 36 3.32 -5.28 9.69
N SER A 37 3.21 -4.46 8.64
CA SER A 37 1.97 -3.75 8.32
C SER A 37 0.87 -4.65 7.78
N MET A 38 1.23 -5.78 7.18
CA MET A 38 0.26 -6.81 6.77
C MET A 38 -0.40 -7.46 7.99
N VAL A 39 0.31 -7.57 9.12
CA VAL A 39 -0.22 -8.10 10.38
C VAL A 39 -0.93 -7.01 11.17
N SER A 40 -0.32 -5.83 11.27
CA SER A 40 -0.83 -4.73 12.09
C SER A 40 -1.94 -3.91 11.40
N GLY A 41 -2.14 -4.07 10.09
CA GLY A 41 -3.08 -3.28 9.30
C GLY A 41 -2.68 -1.81 9.16
N THR A 42 -1.42 -1.47 9.40
CA THR A 42 -0.94 -0.08 9.39
C THR A 42 -0.67 0.40 7.97
N PRO A 43 -1.01 1.66 7.64
CA PRO A 43 -0.67 2.24 6.35
C PRO A 43 0.84 2.50 6.26
N ILE A 44 1.45 2.11 5.14
CA ILE A 44 2.87 2.34 4.84
C ILE A 44 3.04 3.12 3.55
N ARG A 45 4.19 3.76 3.41
CA ARG A 45 4.54 4.57 2.24
C ARG A 45 5.47 3.81 1.30
N ALA A 46 5.15 3.83 0.01
CA ALA A 46 5.89 3.17 -1.06
C ALA A 46 7.11 3.98 -1.49
N LEU A 47 7.98 3.33 -2.28
CA LEU A 47 9.05 4.01 -3.00
C LEU A 47 8.50 5.09 -3.95
N CYS A 48 7.35 4.85 -4.58
CA CYS A 48 6.63 5.85 -5.39
C CYS A 48 5.91 6.93 -4.55
N GLY A 49 6.05 6.90 -3.22
CA GLY A 49 5.41 7.84 -2.32
C GLY A 49 3.94 7.56 -2.01
N LYS A 50 3.29 6.56 -2.64
CA LYS A 50 1.91 6.18 -2.36
C LYS A 50 1.77 5.52 -0.99
N VAL A 51 0.78 5.95 -0.21
CA VAL A 51 0.44 5.32 1.07
C VAL A 51 -0.59 4.22 0.82
N TRP A 52 -0.33 3.00 1.28
CA TRP A 52 -1.24 1.86 1.14
C TRP A 52 -1.20 0.95 2.37
N VAL A 53 -2.28 0.20 2.59
CA VAL A 53 -2.34 -0.87 3.60
C VAL A 53 -2.16 -2.20 2.88
N PRO A 54 -1.09 -2.98 3.18
CA PRO A 54 -0.87 -4.27 2.55
C PRO A 54 -1.91 -5.28 3.05
N SER A 55 -2.99 -5.47 2.29
CA SER A 55 -4.09 -6.39 2.64
C SER A 55 -4.25 -7.57 1.67
N ARG A 56 -3.50 -7.61 0.56
CA ARG A 56 -3.63 -8.62 -0.51
C ARG A 56 -2.27 -9.21 -0.92
N ASP A 57 -2.28 -10.39 -1.53
CA ASP A 57 -1.08 -11.07 -2.03
C ASP A 57 -0.38 -10.27 -3.15
N PRO A 58 0.85 -9.75 -2.96
CA PRO A 58 1.55 -8.96 -3.98
C PRO A 58 1.97 -9.77 -5.21
N LYS A 59 1.94 -11.12 -5.15
CA LYS A 59 2.26 -12.01 -6.28
C LYS A 59 1.16 -12.08 -7.34
N LYS A 60 -0.07 -11.66 -7.00
CA LYS A 60 -1.22 -11.70 -7.92
C LYS A 60 -1.38 -10.41 -8.72
N TYR A 61 -0.54 -9.41 -8.47
CA TYR A 61 -0.69 -8.06 -8.99
C TYR A 61 0.60 -7.60 -9.68
N PRO A 62 0.50 -6.92 -10.84
CA PRO A 62 1.66 -6.30 -11.47
C PRO A 62 2.30 -5.26 -10.54
N VAL A 63 3.63 -5.15 -10.56
CA VAL A 63 4.33 -4.13 -9.77
C VAL A 63 4.15 -2.77 -10.43
N CYS A 64 3.99 -1.72 -9.62
CA CYS A 64 3.96 -0.33 -10.09
C CYS A 64 5.24 -0.01 -10.88
N PRO A 65 5.14 0.52 -12.12
CA PRO A 65 6.30 0.78 -12.97
C PRO A 65 7.31 1.72 -12.31
N GLU A 66 6.84 2.76 -11.62
CA GLU A 66 7.72 3.70 -10.90
C GLU A 66 8.48 3.01 -9.75
N CYS A 67 7.79 2.16 -8.96
CA CYS A 67 8.46 1.36 -7.93
C CYS A 67 9.50 0.42 -8.54
N LYS A 68 9.22 -0.15 -9.71
CA LYS A 68 10.13 -1.06 -10.42
C LYS A 68 11.37 -0.30 -10.89
N GLU A 69 11.21 0.86 -11.54
CA GLU A 69 12.32 1.68 -12.02
C GLU A 69 13.23 2.14 -10.87
N ILE A 70 12.64 2.60 -9.75
CA ILE A 70 13.42 2.97 -8.56
C ILE A 70 14.16 1.76 -8.01
N TYR A 71 13.50 0.60 -7.92
CA TYR A 71 14.11 -0.63 -7.42
C TYR A 71 15.25 -1.16 -8.33
N GLU A 72 15.12 -1.00 -9.64
CA GLU A 72 16.15 -1.37 -10.62
C GLU A 72 17.32 -0.37 -10.67
N GLY A 73 17.06 0.92 -10.42
CA GLY A 73 18.06 1.98 -10.36
C GLY A 73 18.81 2.10 -9.03
N LEU A 74 18.27 1.56 -7.94
CA LEU A 74 18.99 1.44 -6.68
C LEU A 74 20.13 0.42 -6.85
N PRO A 75 21.36 0.71 -6.39
CA PRO A 75 22.43 -0.28 -6.38
C PRO A 75 21.91 -1.43 -5.52
N LYS A 76 21.61 -2.56 -6.18
CA LYS A 76 21.16 -3.78 -5.54
C LYS A 76 22.34 -4.31 -4.72
N GLY A 77 22.49 -3.73 -3.52
CA GLY A 77 23.33 -4.26 -2.47
C GLY A 77 22.99 -5.73 -2.38
N GLU A 78 24.00 -6.53 -2.70
CA GLU A 78 24.06 -7.98 -2.68
C GLU A 78 23.01 -8.59 -1.73
N PRO A 79 22.24 -9.61 -2.15
CA PRO A 79 21.40 -10.33 -1.20
C PRO A 79 22.35 -10.84 -0.13
N ALA A 80 22.23 -10.34 1.11
CA ALA A 80 22.94 -10.91 2.24
C ALA A 80 22.55 -12.39 2.28
N LYS A 81 23.40 -13.23 1.68
CA LYS A 81 23.36 -14.68 1.85
C LYS A 81 23.39 -14.87 3.37
N PRO A 82 22.47 -15.63 3.96
CA PRO A 82 22.62 -15.97 5.37
C PRO A 82 23.96 -16.68 5.47
N GLY A 83 24.93 -16.03 6.11
CA GLY A 83 26.25 -16.61 6.31
C GLY A 83 26.07 -17.97 6.96
N LYS A 84 26.47 -19.02 6.25
CA LYS A 84 26.87 -20.26 6.91
C LYS A 84 27.98 -19.85 7.88
N LYS A 85 27.69 -19.90 9.18
CA LYS A 85 28.75 -19.99 10.19
C LYS A 85 29.27 -21.42 10.09
N GLU A 86 30.53 -21.53 9.68
CA GLU A 86 31.35 -22.76 9.74
C GLU A 86 31.59 -23.18 11.19
#